data_AF-F4HN71-F1
#
_entry.id   AF-F4HN71-F1
#
_cell.length_a   1.000
_cell.length_b   1.000
_cell.length_c   1.000
_cell.angle_alpha   90.00
_cell.angle_beta   90.00
_cell.angle_gamma   90.00
#
_symmetry.space_group_name_H-M   'P 1'
#
loop_
_entity.id
_entity.type
_entity.pdbx_description
1 polymer ?
#
loop_
_entity_poly.entity_id
_entity_poly.type
_entity_poly.pdbx_seq_one_letter_code
_entity_poly.pdbx_strand_id
1 'polypeptide(L)'
;MRASKLAVKILKKEGEDVYYDPIIHGRTLKIVGIDDDPVEVMNYILTQYKEKGYTLIAFDTSGRFPTSLFDNVLRIEENTPAGLDPLKMAKVGLIRDPYSAVTIIQTIYELDRASTEKLYADFVRGKVSSMNDVVKSKESYAEVINESYTELDGMLFEGEPTKIPENCLVDLSGLNSITLTGIAFLIISAVLEDRRNVVYGLYDVAVLTFTDAGNAGLPLLTRPARRRVAILGTRYPLDQVLSIPGPLLLLYNDPDVQSAIYESQGVPQGLRRFVNKGEGAYIRRSPETIEVEFGELLREQGS
;
A
#
# COMPACT_ATOMS: atom_id res chain seq x y z
N MET A 1 -16.57 23.73 9.63
CA MET A 1 -15.53 23.15 10.52
C MET A 1 -14.21 23.88 10.29
N ARG A 2 -13.38 24.16 11.31
CA ARG A 2 -11.99 24.60 11.04
C ARG A 2 -11.22 23.39 10.50
N ALA A 3 -10.95 23.36 9.21
CA ALA A 3 -10.16 22.30 8.57
C ALA A 3 -8.81 22.15 9.30
N SER A 4 -8.40 20.91 9.61
CA SER A 4 -7.08 20.72 10.21
C SER A 4 -6.00 21.12 9.22
N LYS A 5 -4.77 21.38 9.71
CA LYS A 5 -3.62 21.65 8.83
C LYS A 5 -3.37 20.53 7.80
N LEU A 6 -3.87 19.31 8.09
CA LEU A 6 -3.72 18.13 7.25
C LEU A 6 -4.82 17.98 6.20
N ALA A 7 -5.89 18.76 6.28
CA ALA A 7 -6.96 18.69 5.31
C ALA A 7 -6.43 19.01 3.90
N VAL A 8 -6.83 18.19 2.94
CA VAL A 8 -6.56 18.34 1.51
C VAL A 8 -7.89 18.52 0.82
N LYS A 9 -8.01 19.57 -0.01
CA LYS A 9 -9.19 19.78 -0.84
C LYS A 9 -9.24 18.64 -1.87
N ILE A 10 -10.39 18.02 -2.08
CA ILE A 10 -10.51 16.89 -3.02
C ILE A 10 -11.58 17.10 -4.10
N LEU A 11 -12.60 17.91 -3.82
CA LEU A 11 -13.60 18.30 -4.81
C LEU A 11 -13.93 19.79 -4.68
N LYS A 12 -14.27 20.40 -5.81
CA LYS A 12 -14.87 21.73 -5.88
C LYS A 12 -16.38 21.58 -6.01
N LYS A 13 -17.14 22.30 -5.19
CA LYS A 13 -18.60 22.29 -5.21
C LYS A 13 -19.11 23.71 -5.10
N GLU A 14 -20.24 24.00 -5.74
CA GLU A 14 -20.89 25.31 -5.59
C GLU A 14 -21.24 25.54 -4.11
N GLY A 15 -20.67 26.61 -3.53
CA GLY A 15 -20.86 26.98 -2.12
C GLY A 15 -19.68 26.60 -1.23
N GLU A 16 -19.46 25.31 -0.97
CA GLU A 16 -18.42 24.83 -0.06
C GLU A 16 -17.62 23.68 -0.67
N ASP A 17 -16.31 23.86 -0.73
CA ASP A 17 -15.36 22.85 -1.22
C ASP A 17 -15.33 21.62 -0.31
N VAL A 18 -15.10 20.44 -0.89
CA VAL A 18 -15.03 19.18 -0.15
C VAL A 18 -13.57 18.87 0.20
N TYR A 19 -13.32 18.54 1.46
CA TYR A 19 -11.99 18.24 1.99
C TYR A 19 -11.89 16.82 2.55
N TYR A 20 -10.78 16.16 2.27
CA TYR A 20 -10.34 14.99 3.02
C TYR A 20 -9.48 15.46 4.21
N ASP A 21 -9.92 15.17 5.43
CA ASP A 21 -9.13 15.37 6.64
C ASP A 21 -8.79 14.02 7.28
N PRO A 22 -7.52 13.58 7.28
CA PRO A 22 -7.13 12.28 7.82
C PRO A 22 -7.30 12.18 9.35
N ILE A 23 -7.47 13.29 10.06
CA ILE A 23 -7.75 13.31 11.50
C ILE A 23 -9.22 12.95 11.77
N ILE A 24 -10.12 13.42 10.91
CA ILE A 24 -11.56 13.36 11.13
C ILE A 24 -12.17 12.17 10.39
N HIS A 25 -11.78 11.97 9.14
CA HIS A 25 -12.41 10.98 8.26
C HIS A 25 -11.72 9.61 8.33
N GLY A 26 -10.56 9.52 8.98
CA GLY A 26 -9.72 8.32 9.00
C GLY A 26 -8.50 8.47 8.09
N ARG A 27 -7.43 7.75 8.41
CA ARG A 27 -6.10 7.97 7.83
C ARG A 27 -5.85 7.28 6.49
N THR A 28 -6.87 6.63 5.94
CA THR A 28 -6.79 5.97 4.64
C THR A 28 -7.86 6.55 3.74
N LEU A 29 -7.49 7.05 2.57
CA LEU A 29 -8.41 7.47 1.52
C LEU A 29 -8.32 6.47 0.37
N LYS A 30 -9.46 5.88 -0.01
CA LYS A 30 -9.58 5.05 -1.20
C LYS A 30 -10.01 5.91 -2.38
N ILE A 31 -9.37 5.77 -3.53
CA ILE A 31 -9.67 6.46 -4.77
C ILE A 31 -9.93 5.40 -5.83
N VAL A 32 -11.14 5.37 -6.35
CA VAL A 32 -11.60 4.31 -7.26
C VAL A 32 -12.19 4.96 -8.49
N GLY A 33 -11.68 4.61 -9.67
CA GLY A 33 -12.08 5.19 -10.94
C GLY A 33 -11.80 4.26 -12.11
N ILE A 34 -11.99 4.75 -13.33
CA ILE A 34 -11.57 4.11 -14.58
C ILE A 34 -10.37 4.88 -15.17
N ASP A 35 -9.71 4.29 -16.18
CA ASP A 35 -8.62 4.91 -16.92
C ASP A 35 -7.49 5.40 -15.98
N ASP A 36 -6.89 6.55 -16.28
CA ASP A 36 -5.82 7.16 -15.50
C ASP A 36 -6.35 8.12 -14.40
N ASP A 37 -7.67 8.23 -14.20
CA ASP A 37 -8.26 9.15 -13.22
C ASP A 37 -7.72 8.90 -11.78
N PRO A 38 -7.57 7.64 -11.28
CA PRO A 38 -7.04 7.41 -9.94
C PRO A 38 -5.59 7.90 -9.75
N VAL A 39 -4.73 7.76 -10.76
CA VAL A 39 -3.33 8.19 -10.67
C VAL A 39 -3.22 9.71 -10.68
N GLU A 40 -4.00 10.39 -11.51
CA GLU A 40 -4.03 11.87 -11.55
C GLU A 40 -4.47 12.46 -10.20
N VAL A 41 -5.59 11.97 -9.66
CA VAL A 41 -6.12 12.45 -8.38
C VAL A 41 -5.17 12.13 -7.23
N MET A 42 -4.57 10.93 -7.24
CA MET A 42 -3.59 10.53 -6.24
C MET A 42 -2.32 11.40 -6.30
N ASN A 43 -1.80 11.68 -7.50
CA ASN A 43 -0.66 12.56 -7.70
C ASN A 43 -0.92 13.95 -7.10
N TYR A 44 -2.07 14.54 -7.41
CA TYR A 44 -2.48 15.82 -6.83
C TYR A 44 -2.49 15.79 -5.29
N ILE A 45 -3.10 14.77 -4.69
CA ILE A 45 -3.19 14.66 -3.22
C ILE A 45 -1.80 14.49 -2.60
N LEU A 46 -0.91 13.70 -3.20
CA LEU A 46 0.47 13.54 -2.73
C LEU A 46 1.25 14.87 -2.83
N THR A 47 1.09 15.64 -3.91
CA THR A 47 1.65 17.00 -4.04
C THR A 47 1.23 17.89 -2.87
N GLN A 48 -0.06 17.89 -2.53
CA GLN A 48 -0.59 18.68 -1.40
C GLN A 48 0.01 18.27 -0.05
N TYR A 49 0.31 16.98 0.16
CA TYR A 49 0.99 16.52 1.37
C TYR A 49 2.49 16.88 1.38
N LYS A 50 3.16 16.85 0.23
CA LYS A 50 4.55 17.31 0.09
C LYS A 50 4.69 18.77 0.50
N GLU A 51 3.79 19.63 0.01
CA GLU A 51 3.73 21.06 0.39
C GLU A 51 3.49 21.28 1.89
N LYS A 52 2.80 20.34 2.55
CA LYS A 52 2.58 20.33 4.00
C LYS A 52 3.76 19.75 4.80
N GLY A 53 4.88 19.40 4.14
CA GLY A 53 6.10 18.89 4.76
C GLY A 53 6.05 17.41 5.14
N TYR A 54 5.20 16.62 4.48
CA TYR A 54 5.21 15.17 4.64
C TYR A 54 6.22 14.52 3.70
N THR A 55 6.85 13.47 4.21
CA THR A 55 7.63 12.56 3.40
C THR A 55 6.68 11.73 2.52
N LEU A 56 7.03 11.53 1.24
CA LEU A 56 6.23 10.75 0.29
C LEU A 56 6.89 9.42 -0.01
N ILE A 57 6.14 8.33 0.15
CA ILE A 57 6.56 7.02 -0.34
C ILE A 57 5.41 6.43 -1.12
N ALA A 58 5.59 6.22 -2.41
CA ALA A 58 4.58 5.57 -3.24
C ALA A 58 5.04 4.18 -3.68
N PHE A 59 4.10 3.28 -3.84
CA PHE A 59 4.26 1.97 -4.45
C PHE A 59 3.46 1.97 -5.75
N ASP A 60 4.13 1.61 -6.84
CA ASP A 60 3.52 1.51 -8.16
C ASP A 60 3.72 0.10 -8.70
N THR A 61 2.63 -0.65 -8.81
CA THR A 61 2.65 -1.98 -9.43
C THR A 61 2.39 -1.94 -10.93
N SER A 62 2.01 -0.79 -11.47
CA SER A 62 1.60 -0.63 -12.88
C SER A 62 2.67 -0.02 -13.79
N GLY A 63 3.64 0.69 -13.21
CA GLY A 63 4.71 1.41 -13.91
C GLY A 63 4.26 2.73 -14.52
N ARG A 64 3.09 3.25 -14.14
CA ARG A 64 2.48 4.47 -14.71
C ARG A 64 2.43 5.64 -13.74
N PHE A 65 2.85 5.48 -12.49
CA PHE A 65 2.82 6.57 -11.53
C PHE A 65 3.88 7.63 -11.86
N PRO A 66 3.54 8.93 -11.85
CA PRO A 66 4.51 9.99 -12.13
C PRO A 66 5.71 9.97 -11.17
N THR A 67 6.91 10.06 -11.71
CA THR A 67 8.15 10.03 -10.92
C THR A 67 8.58 11.41 -10.40
N SER A 68 8.03 12.49 -10.95
CA SER A 68 8.45 13.88 -10.69
C SER A 68 8.28 14.35 -9.24
N LEU A 69 7.40 13.70 -8.46
CA LEU A 69 7.21 14.01 -7.05
C LEU A 69 8.31 13.46 -6.14
N PHE A 70 9.14 12.55 -6.64
CA PHE A 70 10.06 11.76 -5.83
C PHE A 70 11.51 12.10 -6.10
N ASP A 71 12.30 12.18 -5.03
CA ASP A 71 13.73 12.44 -5.14
C ASP A 71 14.50 11.18 -5.57
N ASN A 72 13.90 10.01 -5.38
CA ASN A 72 14.48 8.71 -5.70
C ASN A 72 13.42 7.77 -6.31
N VAL A 73 13.86 6.89 -7.20
CA VAL A 73 13.05 5.75 -7.68
C VAL A 73 13.79 4.47 -7.32
N LEU A 74 13.20 3.66 -6.46
CA LEU A 74 13.68 2.33 -6.12
C LEU A 74 12.97 1.31 -7.01
N ARG A 75 13.70 0.76 -7.98
CA ARG A 75 13.18 -0.27 -8.89
C ARG A 75 13.47 -1.64 -8.35
N ILE A 76 12.44 -2.47 -8.24
CA ILE A 76 12.56 -3.89 -7.94
C ILE A 76 12.17 -4.64 -9.21
N GLU A 77 13.13 -5.35 -9.78
CA GLU A 77 12.99 -5.99 -11.10
C GLU A 77 13.26 -7.50 -10.96
N GLU A 78 12.55 -8.30 -11.76
CA GLU A 78 12.83 -9.73 -11.86
C GLU A 78 14.28 -9.98 -12.32
N ASN A 79 14.85 -11.10 -11.85
CA ASN A 79 16.21 -11.53 -12.18
C ASN A 79 17.34 -10.57 -11.77
N THR A 80 17.05 -9.59 -10.91
CA THR A 80 18.04 -8.68 -10.33
C THR A 80 18.07 -8.84 -8.82
N PRO A 81 19.26 -8.97 -8.19
CA PRO A 81 19.39 -8.98 -6.74
C PRO A 81 18.73 -7.74 -6.10
N ALA A 82 17.69 -7.95 -5.31
CA ALA A 82 16.89 -6.86 -4.73
C ALA A 82 17.21 -6.56 -3.26
N GLY A 83 17.99 -7.41 -2.59
CA GLY A 83 18.42 -7.20 -1.21
C GLY A 83 17.28 -7.25 -0.19
N LEU A 84 16.15 -7.89 -0.51
CA LEU A 84 14.94 -7.93 0.31
C LEU A 84 14.88 -9.18 1.21
N ASP A 85 16.01 -9.64 1.75
CA ASP A 85 16.03 -10.75 2.72
C ASP A 85 15.56 -10.28 4.11
N PRO A 86 14.44 -10.79 4.65
CA PRO A 86 13.93 -10.34 5.95
C PRO A 86 14.92 -10.55 7.10
N LEU A 87 15.67 -11.65 7.10
CA LEU A 87 16.64 -11.97 8.16
C LEU A 87 17.84 -11.03 8.09
N LYS A 88 18.39 -10.80 6.89
CA LYS A 88 19.51 -9.85 6.74
C LYS A 88 19.06 -8.43 7.10
N MET A 89 17.87 -8.01 6.66
CA MET A 89 17.29 -6.70 7.00
C MET A 89 17.10 -6.53 8.51
N ALA A 90 16.68 -7.57 9.23
CA ALA A 90 16.60 -7.53 10.69
C ALA A 90 17.98 -7.43 11.35
N LYS A 91 18.99 -8.13 10.84
CA LYS A 91 20.36 -8.05 11.38
C LYS A 91 20.96 -6.65 11.30
N VAL A 92 20.68 -5.91 10.23
CA VAL A 92 21.16 -4.53 10.07
C VAL A 92 20.20 -3.49 10.67
N GLY A 93 19.13 -3.93 11.35
CA GLY A 93 18.16 -3.08 12.04
C GLY A 93 17.19 -2.32 11.14
N LEU A 94 17.04 -2.72 9.87
CA LEU A 94 16.02 -2.15 8.97
C LEU A 94 14.62 -2.68 9.31
N ILE A 95 14.52 -3.98 9.64
CA ILE A 95 13.36 -4.56 10.33
C ILE A 95 13.73 -4.57 11.81
N ARG A 96 12.91 -3.93 12.65
CA ARG A 96 13.31 -3.61 14.04
C ARG A 96 13.42 -4.82 14.94
N ASP A 97 12.54 -5.79 14.76
CA ASP A 97 12.50 -6.97 15.61
C ASP A 97 12.72 -8.26 14.81
N PRO A 98 13.57 -9.17 15.31
CA PRO A 98 13.83 -10.46 14.68
C PRO A 98 12.59 -11.34 14.48
N TYR A 99 11.57 -11.18 15.33
CA TYR A 99 10.37 -12.01 15.24
C TYR A 99 9.52 -11.62 14.03
N SER A 100 9.37 -10.33 13.73
CA SER A 100 8.70 -9.81 12.54
C SER A 100 9.35 -10.30 11.26
N ALA A 101 10.68 -10.36 11.19
CA ALA A 101 11.37 -10.94 10.03
C ALA A 101 11.01 -12.40 9.81
N VAL A 102 10.86 -13.18 10.89
CA VAL A 102 10.47 -14.59 10.82
C VAL A 102 8.98 -14.75 10.53
N THR A 103 8.13 -13.86 11.04
CA THR A 103 6.70 -13.82 10.71
C THR A 103 6.47 -13.46 9.24
N ILE A 104 7.32 -12.61 8.64
CA ILE A 104 7.27 -12.37 7.20
C ILE A 104 7.54 -13.66 6.43
N ILE A 105 8.58 -14.41 6.80
CA ILE A 105 8.90 -15.71 6.17
C ILE A 105 7.75 -16.70 6.40
N GLN A 106 7.17 -16.71 7.60
CA GLN A 106 5.98 -17.50 7.91
C GLN A 106 4.81 -17.15 6.98
N THR A 107 4.56 -15.86 6.71
CA THR A 107 3.50 -15.44 5.80
C THR A 107 3.77 -15.84 4.36
N ILE A 108 5.03 -15.75 3.91
CA ILE A 108 5.41 -16.07 2.52
C ILE A 108 5.34 -17.57 2.25
N TYR A 109 5.81 -18.38 3.20
CA TYR A 109 5.98 -19.83 3.04
C TYR A 109 5.04 -20.67 3.93
N GLU A 110 4.00 -20.03 4.47
CA GLU A 110 2.94 -20.66 5.27
C GLU A 110 3.44 -21.55 6.42
N LEU A 111 4.51 -21.12 7.09
CA LEU A 111 5.08 -21.91 8.19
C LEU A 111 4.07 -22.08 9.33
N ASP A 112 4.03 -23.28 9.89
CA ASP A 112 3.31 -23.52 11.13
C ASP A 112 4.01 -22.83 12.31
N ARG A 113 3.32 -22.75 13.45
CA ARG A 113 3.85 -22.08 14.64
C ARG A 113 5.15 -22.72 15.13
N ALA A 114 5.25 -24.06 15.09
CA ALA A 114 6.43 -24.76 15.60
C ALA A 114 7.68 -24.44 14.75
N SER A 115 7.53 -24.46 13.43
CA SER A 115 8.58 -24.13 12.46
C SER A 115 8.98 -22.66 12.55
N THR A 116 8.01 -21.76 12.73
CA THR A 116 8.25 -20.32 12.94
C THR A 116 9.08 -20.06 14.20
N GLU A 117 8.68 -20.63 15.34
CA GLU A 117 9.39 -20.46 16.61
C GLU A 117 10.81 -21.05 16.56
N LYS A 118 10.96 -22.17 15.85
CA LYS A 118 12.26 -22.83 15.63
C LYS A 118 13.18 -21.98 14.74
N LEU A 119 12.68 -21.43 13.64
CA LEU A 119 13.40 -20.50 12.78
C LEU A 119 13.83 -19.25 13.55
N TYR A 120 12.93 -18.68 14.35
CA TYR A 120 13.24 -17.56 15.25
C TYR A 120 14.37 -17.90 16.22
N ALA A 121 14.28 -19.04 16.91
CA ALA A 121 15.33 -19.46 17.84
C ALA A 121 16.68 -19.66 17.15
N ASP A 122 16.71 -20.26 15.96
CA ASP A 122 17.95 -20.48 15.21
C ASP A 122 18.53 -19.17 14.64
N PHE A 123 17.69 -18.22 14.23
CA PHE A 123 18.11 -16.89 13.81
C PHE A 123 18.71 -16.09 14.98
N VAL A 124 18.04 -16.05 16.13
CA VAL A 124 18.54 -15.36 17.34
C VAL A 124 19.83 -15.99 17.86
N ARG A 125 19.98 -17.31 17.75
CA ARG A 125 21.22 -18.03 18.08
C ARG A 125 22.33 -17.87 17.02
N GLY A 126 22.05 -17.19 15.91
CA GLY A 126 23.00 -16.94 14.82
C GLY A 126 23.33 -18.17 13.97
N LYS A 127 22.54 -19.25 14.06
CA LYS A 127 22.73 -20.45 13.23
C LYS A 127 22.32 -20.22 11.78
N VAL A 128 21.30 -19.41 11.57
CA VAL A 128 20.89 -18.92 10.25
C VAL A 128 20.96 -17.40 10.25
N SER A 129 21.31 -16.81 9.11
CA SER A 129 21.47 -15.36 8.99
C SER A 129 20.80 -14.74 7.77
N SER A 130 20.33 -15.57 6.86
CA SER A 130 19.76 -15.22 5.57
C SER A 130 18.81 -16.32 5.11
N MET A 131 17.96 -16.00 4.15
CA MET A 131 17.13 -16.99 3.47
C MET A 131 17.97 -18.07 2.78
N ASN A 132 19.16 -17.74 2.28
CA ASN A 132 20.10 -18.70 1.70
C ASN A 132 20.59 -19.73 2.74
N ASP A 133 20.83 -19.32 3.98
CA ASP A 133 21.18 -20.25 5.06
C ASP A 133 19.98 -21.13 5.45
N VAL A 134 18.78 -20.54 5.47
CA VAL A 134 17.53 -21.23 5.80
C VAL A 134 17.27 -22.36 4.82
N VAL A 135 17.27 -22.09 3.50
CA VAL A 135 16.99 -23.11 2.47
C VAL A 135 18.03 -24.23 2.42
N LYS A 136 19.29 -23.94 2.82
CA LYS A 136 20.38 -24.92 2.90
C LYS A 136 20.43 -25.69 4.22
N SER A 137 19.66 -25.27 5.22
CA SER A 137 19.66 -25.93 6.53
C SER A 137 18.96 -27.29 6.45
N LYS A 138 19.25 -28.16 7.43
CA LYS A 138 18.60 -29.49 7.57
C LYS A 138 17.47 -29.48 8.62
N GLU A 139 16.95 -28.30 8.93
CA GLU A 139 15.90 -28.10 9.92
C GLU A 139 14.52 -28.23 9.25
N SER A 140 13.49 -28.63 10.00
CA SER A 140 12.17 -28.94 9.43
C SER A 140 11.50 -27.75 8.73
N TYR A 141 11.76 -26.51 9.16
CA TYR A 141 11.22 -25.32 8.49
C TYR A 141 11.78 -25.16 7.07
N ALA A 142 12.98 -25.66 6.79
CA ALA A 142 13.59 -25.56 5.47
C ALA A 142 12.94 -26.52 4.48
N GLU A 143 12.44 -27.66 4.94
CA GLU A 143 11.70 -28.61 4.10
C GLU A 143 10.44 -27.93 3.56
N VAL A 144 9.64 -27.28 4.43
CA VAL A 144 8.42 -26.54 4.04
C VAL A 144 8.73 -25.38 3.09
N ILE A 145 9.75 -24.56 3.41
CA ILE A 145 10.15 -23.43 2.55
C ILE A 145 10.55 -23.93 1.16
N ASN A 146 11.32 -25.01 1.07
CA ASN A 146 11.80 -25.54 -0.20
C ASN A 146 10.70 -26.14 -1.09
N GLU A 147 9.47 -26.35 -0.60
CA GLU A 147 8.35 -26.79 -1.44
C GLU A 147 7.87 -25.71 -2.42
N SER A 148 8.03 -24.43 -2.05
CA SER A 148 7.57 -23.28 -2.85
C SER A 148 8.65 -22.25 -3.17
N TYR A 149 9.84 -22.36 -2.56
CA TYR A 149 10.97 -21.49 -2.85
C TYR A 149 11.50 -21.68 -4.28
N THR A 150 11.63 -20.57 -5.00
CA THR A 150 12.10 -20.54 -6.39
C THR A 150 13.41 -19.76 -6.53
N GLU A 151 14.04 -19.86 -7.71
CA GLU A 151 15.20 -19.03 -8.04
C GLU A 151 14.87 -17.53 -8.03
N LEU A 152 13.63 -17.15 -8.35
CA LEU A 152 13.19 -15.75 -8.32
C LEU A 152 13.10 -15.21 -6.88
N ASP A 153 12.67 -16.03 -5.92
CA ASP A 153 12.76 -15.69 -4.50
C ASP A 153 14.21 -15.51 -4.07
N GLY A 154 15.09 -16.38 -4.56
CA GLY A 154 16.54 -16.24 -4.39
C GLY A 154 17.07 -14.90 -4.86
N MET A 155 16.70 -14.46 -6.07
CA MET A 155 17.07 -13.15 -6.60
C MET A 155 16.50 -12.01 -5.76
N LEU A 156 15.25 -12.13 -5.29
CA LEU A 156 14.63 -11.12 -4.44
C LEU A 156 15.39 -10.92 -3.12
N PHE A 157 15.90 -12.01 -2.52
CA PHE A 157 16.62 -12.00 -1.25
C PHE A 157 18.14 -11.77 -1.38
N GLU A 158 18.71 -11.99 -2.56
CA GLU A 158 20.13 -11.84 -2.82
C GLU A 158 20.57 -10.36 -2.78
N GLY A 159 21.83 -10.13 -2.40
CA GLY A 159 22.41 -8.79 -2.30
C GLY A 159 22.51 -8.26 -0.87
N GLU A 160 22.93 -6.99 -0.79
CA GLU A 160 22.99 -6.21 0.45
C GLU A 160 21.60 -5.73 0.85
N PRO A 161 21.28 -5.66 2.16
CA PRO A 161 19.97 -5.17 2.61
C PRO A 161 19.61 -3.81 2.06
N THR A 162 18.52 -3.76 1.28
CA THR A 162 18.09 -2.54 0.60
C THR A 162 17.56 -1.51 1.57
N LYS A 163 18.18 -0.33 1.57
CA LYS A 163 17.73 0.82 2.36
C LYS A 163 16.69 1.60 1.58
N ILE A 164 15.51 1.78 2.16
CA ILE A 164 14.45 2.57 1.53
C ILE A 164 14.72 4.07 1.78
N PRO A 165 14.85 4.92 0.74
CA PRO A 165 15.03 6.37 0.91
C PRO A 165 13.85 7.00 1.67
N GLU A 166 14.03 8.22 2.20
CA GLU A 166 12.94 8.93 2.86
C GLU A 166 11.82 9.24 1.88
N ASN A 167 12.13 9.95 0.80
CA ASN A 167 11.21 10.26 -0.28
C ASN A 167 11.53 9.40 -1.52
N CYS A 168 10.63 8.49 -1.89
CA CYS A 168 10.84 7.63 -3.06
C CYS A 168 9.54 7.07 -3.68
N LEU A 169 9.61 6.79 -4.98
CA LEU A 169 8.72 5.85 -5.64
C LEU A 169 9.36 4.46 -5.58
N VAL A 170 8.64 3.47 -5.06
CA VAL A 170 8.97 2.06 -5.14
C VAL A 170 8.25 1.50 -6.36
N ASP A 171 9.00 1.25 -7.43
CA ASP A 171 8.50 0.69 -8.68
C ASP A 171 8.60 -0.83 -8.62
N LEU A 172 7.44 -1.49 -8.59
CA LEU A 172 7.29 -2.95 -8.57
C LEU A 172 6.81 -3.48 -9.92
N SER A 173 6.64 -2.63 -10.93
CA SER A 173 6.13 -3.03 -12.25
C SER A 173 7.09 -3.93 -13.02
N GLY A 174 8.37 -3.94 -12.64
CA GLY A 174 9.39 -4.86 -13.14
C GLY A 174 9.27 -6.29 -12.58
N LEU A 175 8.37 -6.53 -11.63
CA LEU A 175 8.00 -7.84 -11.15
C LEU A 175 6.78 -8.34 -11.93
N ASN A 176 7.00 -9.24 -12.90
CA ASN A 176 5.95 -9.83 -13.74
C ASN A 176 5.11 -10.88 -12.99
N SER A 177 5.45 -11.19 -11.74
CA SER A 177 4.72 -12.09 -10.84
C SER A 177 4.02 -11.35 -9.72
N ILE A 178 2.69 -11.49 -9.64
CA ILE A 178 1.88 -10.91 -8.55
C ILE A 178 2.34 -11.44 -7.18
N THR A 179 2.81 -12.70 -7.11
CA THR A 179 3.37 -13.29 -5.89
C THR A 179 4.62 -12.54 -5.44
N LEU A 180 5.60 -12.33 -6.34
CA LEU A 180 6.83 -11.58 -6.01
C LEU A 180 6.52 -10.13 -5.63
N THR A 181 5.58 -9.49 -6.34
CA THR A 181 5.10 -8.14 -6.02
C THR A 181 4.53 -8.07 -4.61
N GLY A 182 3.71 -9.05 -4.21
CA GLY A 182 3.17 -9.16 -2.86
C GLY A 182 4.25 -9.37 -1.79
N ILE A 183 5.23 -10.24 -2.06
CA ILE A 183 6.37 -10.51 -1.17
C ILE A 183 7.23 -9.26 -0.98
N ALA A 184 7.64 -8.62 -2.09
CA ALA A 184 8.42 -7.39 -2.05
C ALA A 184 7.68 -6.28 -1.29
N PHE A 185 6.38 -6.12 -1.56
CA PHE A 185 5.54 -5.16 -0.87
C PHE A 185 5.45 -5.42 0.64
N LEU A 186 5.25 -6.67 1.07
CA LEU A 186 5.22 -7.03 2.49
C LEU A 186 6.53 -6.64 3.20
N ILE A 187 7.66 -7.02 2.61
CA ILE A 187 8.99 -6.82 3.19
C ILE A 187 9.30 -5.32 3.31
N ILE A 188 9.08 -4.56 2.22
CA ILE A 188 9.30 -3.12 2.22
C ILE A 188 8.31 -2.43 3.19
N SER A 189 7.05 -2.87 3.24
CA SER A 189 6.06 -2.33 4.18
C SER A 189 6.47 -2.52 5.64
N ALA A 190 7.07 -3.67 5.98
CA ALA A 190 7.61 -3.93 7.31
C ALA A 190 8.76 -2.98 7.68
N VAL A 191 9.67 -2.69 6.74
CA VAL A 191 10.74 -1.69 6.92
C VAL A 191 10.18 -0.28 7.16
N LEU A 192 9.00 0.02 6.59
CA LEU A 192 8.37 1.34 6.63
C LEU A 192 7.33 1.52 7.75
N GLU A 193 6.95 0.43 8.42
CA GLU A 193 5.83 0.37 9.38
C GLU A 193 5.89 1.45 10.47
N ASP A 194 7.10 1.81 10.89
CA ASP A 194 7.35 2.72 11.98
C ASP A 194 7.66 4.17 11.59
N ARG A 195 7.70 4.47 10.29
CA ARG A 195 7.85 5.86 9.86
C ARG A 195 6.63 6.67 10.28
N ARG A 196 6.89 7.95 10.56
CA ARG A 196 5.91 8.96 10.97
C ARG A 196 6.15 10.20 10.12
N ASN A 197 5.15 11.07 10.03
CA ASN A 197 5.17 12.23 9.13
C ASN A 197 5.34 11.82 7.66
N VAL A 198 4.64 10.75 7.27
CA VAL A 198 4.75 10.11 5.97
C VAL A 198 3.36 9.92 5.35
N VAL A 199 3.28 10.09 4.04
CA VAL A 199 2.13 9.68 3.24
C VAL A 199 2.53 8.52 2.35
N TYR A 200 1.80 7.42 2.47
CA TYR A 200 1.93 6.25 1.62
C TYR A 200 0.95 6.35 0.46
N GLY A 201 1.47 6.29 -0.75
CA GLY A 201 0.65 6.14 -1.94
C GLY A 201 0.69 4.70 -2.43
N LEU A 202 -0.43 3.98 -2.47
CA LEU A 202 -0.49 2.63 -3.05
C LEU A 202 -1.28 2.71 -4.35
N TYR A 203 -0.59 2.81 -5.48
CA TYR A 203 -1.23 2.86 -6.79
C TYR A 203 -1.35 1.46 -7.38
N ASP A 204 -2.52 1.20 -7.96
CA ASP A 204 -2.96 -0.11 -8.41
C ASP A 204 -2.99 -1.13 -7.26
N VAL A 205 -3.50 -0.67 -6.10
CA VAL A 205 -3.55 -1.41 -4.83
C VAL A 205 -4.27 -2.76 -4.95
N ALA A 206 -5.11 -2.94 -5.96
CA ALA A 206 -5.77 -4.21 -6.24
C ALA A 206 -4.75 -5.34 -6.45
N VAL A 207 -3.66 -5.09 -7.17
CA VAL A 207 -2.56 -6.07 -7.37
C VAL A 207 -1.99 -6.53 -6.02
N LEU A 208 -1.83 -5.61 -5.08
CA LEU A 208 -1.34 -5.90 -3.73
C LEU A 208 -2.34 -6.71 -2.89
N THR A 209 -3.64 -6.66 -3.19
CA THR A 209 -4.65 -7.43 -2.44
C THR A 209 -4.86 -8.87 -2.94
N PHE A 210 -4.23 -9.29 -4.05
CA PHE A 210 -4.46 -10.62 -4.62
C PHE A 210 -3.68 -11.75 -3.93
N THR A 211 -2.67 -11.44 -3.12
CA THR A 211 -1.81 -12.43 -2.46
C THR A 211 -1.85 -12.27 -0.95
N ASP A 212 -1.60 -13.36 -0.22
CA ASP A 212 -1.57 -13.32 1.24
C ASP A 212 -0.45 -12.42 1.76
N ALA A 213 0.72 -12.45 1.11
CA ALA A 213 1.81 -11.54 1.43
C ALA A 213 1.41 -10.06 1.24
N GLY A 214 0.80 -9.73 0.11
CA GLY A 214 0.35 -8.37 -0.16
C GLY A 214 -0.75 -7.90 0.81
N ASN A 215 -1.73 -8.76 1.10
CA ASN A 215 -2.76 -8.52 2.10
C ASN A 215 -2.19 -8.33 3.52
N ALA A 216 -1.15 -9.07 3.89
CA ALA A 216 -0.45 -8.89 5.17
C ALA A 216 0.34 -7.57 5.23
N GLY A 217 0.87 -7.10 4.09
CA GLY A 217 1.60 -5.84 4.00
C GLY A 217 0.70 -4.61 4.16
N LEU A 218 -0.53 -4.66 3.63
CA LEU A 218 -1.44 -3.52 3.60
C LEU A 218 -1.71 -2.90 4.98
N PRO A 219 -2.05 -3.67 6.03
CA PRO A 219 -2.23 -3.13 7.37
C PRO A 219 -1.00 -2.41 7.94
N LEU A 220 0.22 -2.80 7.56
CA LEU A 220 1.45 -2.17 8.08
C LEU A 220 1.51 -0.68 7.73
N LEU A 221 1.00 -0.33 6.54
CA LEU A 221 0.97 1.04 6.02
C LEU A 221 -0.38 1.74 6.26
N THR A 222 -1.50 1.02 6.17
CA THR A 222 -2.86 1.60 6.25
C THR A 222 -3.43 1.70 7.66
N ARG A 223 -2.90 0.94 8.64
CA ARG A 223 -3.39 1.02 10.02
C ARG A 223 -3.25 2.46 10.56
N PRO A 224 -4.24 3.01 11.26
CA PRO A 224 -4.17 4.38 11.75
C PRO A 224 -2.97 4.60 12.69
N ALA A 225 -2.00 5.42 12.29
CA ALA A 225 -0.95 5.93 13.20
C ALA A 225 -0.76 7.44 13.07
N ARG A 226 -0.32 8.05 14.16
CA ARG A 226 -0.19 9.51 14.23
C ARG A 226 0.75 10.01 13.13
N ARG A 227 0.33 11.04 12.40
CA ARG A 227 1.08 11.64 11.28
C ARG A 227 1.40 10.63 10.15
N ARG A 228 0.54 9.64 9.94
CA ARG A 228 0.58 8.78 8.76
C ARG A 228 -0.72 8.93 7.99
N VAL A 229 -0.62 8.96 6.67
CA VAL A 229 -1.77 8.92 5.76
C VAL A 229 -1.49 7.85 4.71
N ALA A 230 -2.51 7.10 4.31
CA ALA A 230 -2.44 6.17 3.19
C ALA A 230 -3.46 6.60 2.13
N ILE A 231 -3.01 6.72 0.89
CA ILE A 231 -3.83 7.04 -0.27
C ILE A 231 -3.78 5.82 -1.18
N LEU A 232 -4.93 5.19 -1.42
CA LEU A 232 -5.05 3.96 -2.17
C LEU A 232 -5.73 4.27 -3.50
N GLY A 233 -5.02 4.14 -4.60
CA GLY A 233 -5.56 4.34 -5.95
C GLY A 233 -5.76 3.00 -6.64
N THR A 234 -6.93 2.76 -7.23
CA THR A 234 -7.16 1.55 -8.04
C THR A 234 -8.20 1.79 -9.12
N ARG A 235 -8.07 1.04 -10.22
CA ARG A 235 -9.13 0.87 -11.22
C ARG A 235 -10.10 -0.25 -10.88
N TYR A 236 -9.67 -1.16 -10.02
CA TYR A 236 -10.37 -2.40 -9.70
C TYR A 236 -10.93 -2.32 -8.29
N PRO A 237 -12.26 -2.17 -8.13
CA PRO A 237 -12.92 -2.06 -6.83
C PRO A 237 -13.14 -3.44 -6.20
N LEU A 238 -12.05 -4.16 -5.93
CA LEU A 238 -12.10 -5.46 -5.27
C LEU A 238 -12.64 -5.31 -3.83
N ASP A 239 -13.38 -6.32 -3.35
CA ASP A 239 -13.92 -6.32 -1.99
C ASP A 239 -12.84 -6.14 -0.92
N GLN A 240 -11.64 -6.70 -1.16
CA GLN A 240 -10.47 -6.51 -0.30
C GLN A 240 -10.08 -5.04 -0.19
N VAL A 241 -10.11 -4.27 -1.28
CA VAL A 241 -9.82 -2.82 -1.26
C VAL A 241 -10.98 -2.05 -0.62
N LEU A 242 -12.22 -2.37 -0.99
CA LEU A 242 -13.41 -1.67 -0.51
C LEU A 242 -13.64 -1.85 0.99
N SER A 243 -13.23 -2.99 1.55
CA SER A 243 -13.30 -3.32 2.98
C SER A 243 -12.22 -2.64 3.83
N ILE A 244 -11.17 -2.07 3.23
CA ILE A 244 -10.17 -1.29 3.97
C ILE A 244 -10.86 -0.09 4.65
N PRO A 245 -10.71 0.10 5.98
CA PRO A 245 -11.34 1.20 6.69
C PRO A 245 -10.89 2.57 6.19
N GLY A 246 -11.85 3.46 5.97
CA GLY A 246 -11.62 4.82 5.52
C GLY A 246 -12.62 5.28 4.46
N PRO A 247 -12.69 6.58 4.18
CA PRO A 247 -13.56 7.13 3.16
C PRO A 247 -13.14 6.70 1.75
N LEU A 248 -14.08 6.81 0.82
CA LEU A 248 -13.90 6.47 -0.58
C LEU A 248 -14.23 7.69 -1.45
N LEU A 249 -13.30 8.08 -2.31
CA LEU A 249 -13.54 8.99 -3.41
C LEU A 249 -13.81 8.17 -4.67
N LEU A 250 -15.08 8.10 -5.05
CA LEU A 250 -15.53 7.44 -6.26
C LEU A 250 -15.43 8.42 -7.42
N LEU A 251 -14.67 8.06 -8.43
CA LEU A 251 -14.53 8.79 -9.68
C LEU A 251 -15.46 8.18 -10.74
N TYR A 252 -15.43 8.74 -11.95
CA TYR A 252 -16.14 8.19 -13.10
C TYR A 252 -15.85 6.68 -13.26
N ASN A 253 -16.88 5.91 -13.56
CA ASN A 253 -16.82 4.46 -13.71
C ASN A 253 -17.99 3.96 -14.55
N ASP A 254 -17.94 2.70 -14.97
CA ASP A 254 -19.10 2.04 -15.56
C ASP A 254 -20.29 2.03 -14.58
N PRO A 255 -21.54 2.26 -15.04
CA PRO A 255 -22.71 2.36 -14.17
C PRO A 255 -22.89 1.16 -13.22
N ASP A 256 -22.64 -0.06 -13.71
CA ASP A 256 -22.78 -1.29 -12.93
C ASP A 256 -21.71 -1.38 -11.83
N VAL A 257 -20.47 -1.02 -12.17
CA VAL A 257 -19.33 -0.97 -11.24
C VAL A 257 -19.58 0.08 -10.17
N GLN A 258 -20.04 1.27 -10.56
CA GLN A 258 -20.41 2.34 -9.65
C GLN A 258 -21.54 1.91 -8.70
N SER A 259 -22.57 1.22 -9.20
CA SER A 259 -23.64 0.70 -8.36
C SER A 259 -23.12 -0.30 -7.32
N ALA A 260 -22.25 -1.23 -7.74
CA ALA A 260 -21.63 -2.20 -6.84
C ALA A 260 -20.77 -1.52 -5.76
N ILE A 261 -20.02 -0.47 -6.10
CA ILE A 261 -19.25 0.31 -5.12
C ILE A 261 -20.20 0.99 -4.12
N TYR A 262 -21.28 1.63 -4.59
CA TYR A 262 -22.25 2.25 -3.69
C TYR A 262 -22.88 1.24 -2.73
N GLU A 263 -23.20 0.05 -3.21
CA GLU A 263 -23.77 -1.03 -2.39
C GLU A 263 -22.77 -1.54 -1.36
N SER A 264 -21.53 -1.81 -1.77
CA SER A 264 -20.45 -2.23 -0.89
C SER A 264 -20.15 -1.19 0.20
N GLN A 265 -20.25 0.10 -0.13
CA GLN A 265 -20.08 1.19 0.84
C GLN A 265 -21.36 1.50 1.64
N GLY A 266 -22.47 0.79 1.40
CA GLY A 266 -23.74 0.93 2.12
C GLY A 266 -24.53 2.19 1.77
N VAL A 267 -24.22 2.87 0.66
CA VAL A 267 -24.87 4.13 0.28
C VAL A 267 -26.36 3.88 -0.03
N PRO A 268 -27.29 4.57 0.67
CA PRO A 268 -28.72 4.46 0.40
C PRO A 268 -29.09 4.90 -1.01
N GLN A 269 -30.07 4.24 -1.65
CA GLN A 269 -30.46 4.53 -3.03
C GLN A 269 -30.78 6.02 -3.29
N GLY A 270 -31.43 6.71 -2.35
CA GLY A 270 -31.75 8.13 -2.48
C GLY A 270 -30.56 9.09 -2.46
N LEU A 271 -29.37 8.62 -2.06
CA LEU A 271 -28.12 9.39 -2.08
C LEU A 271 -27.22 9.02 -3.27
N ARG A 272 -27.59 8.00 -4.06
CA ARG A 272 -26.81 7.56 -5.22
C ARG A 272 -27.11 8.48 -6.40
N ARG A 273 -26.05 8.96 -7.06
CA ARG A 273 -26.12 9.67 -8.33
C ARG A 273 -24.99 9.14 -9.21
N PHE A 274 -25.21 9.08 -10.52
CA PHE A 274 -24.12 8.81 -11.44
C PHE A 274 -23.02 9.88 -11.32
N VAL A 275 -21.75 9.45 -11.32
CA VAL A 275 -20.59 10.33 -11.27
C VAL A 275 -20.12 10.49 -12.71
N ASN A 276 -20.13 11.71 -13.24
CA ASN A 276 -19.71 11.95 -14.62
C ASN A 276 -18.18 12.13 -14.72
N LYS A 277 -17.66 12.09 -15.95
CA LYS A 277 -16.24 12.35 -16.20
C LYS A 277 -15.84 13.75 -15.70
N GLY A 278 -14.79 13.81 -14.89
CA GLY A 278 -14.33 15.05 -14.25
C GLY A 278 -15.06 15.38 -12.94
N GLU A 279 -16.03 14.58 -12.51
CA GLU A 279 -16.66 14.67 -11.18
C GLU A 279 -16.13 13.58 -10.24
N GLY A 280 -16.41 13.74 -8.95
CA GLY A 280 -16.23 12.69 -7.95
C GLY A 280 -17.36 12.70 -6.92
N ALA A 281 -17.58 11.54 -6.31
CA ALA A 281 -18.44 11.36 -5.14
C ALA A 281 -17.57 10.93 -3.94
N TYR A 282 -17.48 11.81 -2.95
CA TYR A 282 -16.80 11.53 -1.71
C TYR A 282 -17.76 10.89 -0.70
N ILE A 283 -17.54 9.61 -0.44
CA ILE A 283 -18.34 8.76 0.42
C ILE A 283 -17.64 8.64 1.78
N ARG A 284 -18.34 9.08 2.83
CA ARG A 284 -17.87 8.99 4.21
C ARG A 284 -18.89 8.23 5.06
N ARG A 285 -18.39 7.32 5.88
CA ARG A 285 -19.21 6.56 6.83
C ARG A 285 -18.82 6.93 8.25
N SER A 286 -19.78 7.40 9.01
CA SER A 286 -19.72 7.46 10.47
C SER A 286 -20.46 6.25 11.06
N PRO A 287 -20.34 5.97 12.37
CA PRO A 287 -21.16 4.94 13.02
C PRO A 287 -22.67 5.16 12.86
N GLU A 288 -23.10 6.41 12.66
CA GLU A 288 -24.51 6.82 12.69
C GLU A 288 -25.08 7.15 11.30
N THR A 289 -24.22 7.57 10.37
CA THR A 289 -24.63 8.15 9.08
C THR A 289 -23.68 7.78 7.94
N ILE A 290 -24.22 7.83 6.71
CA ILE A 290 -23.43 7.81 5.47
C ILE A 290 -23.65 9.14 4.78
N GLU A 291 -22.57 9.83 4.45
CA GLU A 291 -22.56 11.10 3.74
C GLU A 291 -21.94 10.89 2.35
N VAL A 292 -22.58 11.47 1.33
CA VAL A 292 -22.07 11.47 -0.05
C VAL A 292 -22.04 12.89 -0.55
N GLU A 293 -20.85 13.38 -0.87
CA GLU A 293 -20.64 14.73 -1.40
C GLU A 293 -20.14 14.66 -2.83
N PHE A 294 -20.85 15.33 -3.73
CA PHE A 294 -20.49 15.41 -5.14
C PHE A 294 -19.79 16.73 -5.44
N GLY A 295 -18.86 16.71 -6.39
CA GLY A 295 -18.22 17.91 -6.90
C GLY A 295 -17.30 17.62 -8.09
N GLU A 296 -16.71 18.69 -8.63
CA GLU A 296 -15.72 18.64 -9.71
C GLU A 296 -14.35 18.24 -9.15
N LEU A 297 -13.61 17.42 -9.89
CA LEU A 297 -12.24 17.06 -9.56
C LEU A 297 -11.29 18.24 -9.69
N LEU A 298 -10.30 18.27 -8.81
CA LEU A 298 -9.22 19.25 -8.86
C LEU A 298 -8.16 18.72 -9.81
N ARG A 299 -8.08 19.30 -11.01
CA ARG A 299 -6.99 19.02 -11.94
C ARG A 299 -5.83 19.95 -11.64
N GLU A 300 -4.60 19.43 -11.69
CA GLU A 300 -3.43 20.30 -11.83
C GLU A 300 -3.65 21.14 -13.10
N GLN A 301 -3.75 22.46 -12.92
CA GLN A 301 -3.65 23.36 -14.06
C GLN A 301 -2.23 23.21 -14.57
N GLY A 302 -2.07 22.59 -15.73
CA GLY A 302 -0.78 22.42 -16.37
C GLY A 302 -0.02 23.75 -16.38
N SER A 303 1.18 23.72 -15.82
CA SER A 303 2.24 24.69 -16.07
C SER A 303 2.79 24.52 -17.47
#